data_AF-A0A6B1CJT3-F1
#
_entry.id   AF-A0A6B1CJT3-F1
#
_cell.length_a   1.000
_cell.length_b   1.000
_cell.length_c   1.000
_cell.angle_alpha   90.00
_cell.angle_beta   90.00
_cell.angle_gamma   90.00
#
_symmetry.space_group_name_H-M   'P 1'
#
loop_
_entity.id
_entity.type
_entity.pdbx_description
1 polymer ?
#
loop_
_entity_poly.entity_id
_entity_poly.type
_entity_poly.pdbx_seq_one_letter_code
_entity_poly.pdbx_strand_id
1 'polypeptide(L)'
;MDQFQESLLAWEPLLTTYGNLASIVGLILTLMGFAFTAWKIIQTRRSAEEATRIAKGAIAQISTRLFSNQIADGVRLASGLRDTCRMEQWERAIDRCERLRLLLASVVEDPNIKPDEGDYISESIDDLGLILRRLEEITRGGRATSLSPNMREVLDNLTITLGRLDSRLKNAALEIDNG
;
A
#
# COMPACT_ATOMS: atom_id res chain seq x y z
N MET A 1 -48.65 -68.51 25.01
CA MET A 1 -48.22 -67.24 24.40
C MET A 1 -48.25 -66.09 25.39
N ASP A 2 -49.04 -66.16 26.47
CA ASP A 2 -49.22 -65.03 27.41
C ASP A 2 -48.01 -64.72 28.33
N GLN A 3 -47.19 -65.73 28.69
CA GLN A 3 -46.04 -65.54 29.59
C GLN A 3 -44.90 -64.69 28.98
N PHE A 4 -44.81 -64.63 27.64
CA PHE A 4 -43.79 -63.84 26.95
C PHE A 4 -44.19 -62.34 26.92
N GLN A 5 -45.49 -62.03 26.89
CA GLN A 5 -45.99 -60.65 26.94
C GLN A 5 -45.82 -59.99 28.31
N GLU A 6 -46.02 -60.72 29.41
CA GLU A 6 -45.76 -60.19 30.77
C GLU A 6 -44.28 -59.86 30.99
N SER A 7 -43.37 -60.68 30.44
CA SER A 7 -41.94 -60.43 30.55
C SER A 7 -41.50 -59.16 29.80
N LEU A 8 -42.15 -58.80 28.69
CA LEU A 8 -41.85 -57.59 27.91
C LEU A 8 -42.36 -56.30 28.60
N LEU A 9 -43.51 -56.36 29.27
CA LEU A 9 -44.07 -55.23 30.03
C LEU A 9 -43.21 -54.82 31.24
N ALA A 10 -42.46 -55.75 31.83
CA ALA A 10 -41.59 -55.48 32.97
C ALA A 10 -40.34 -54.63 32.63
N TRP A 11 -39.93 -54.55 31.35
CA TRP A 11 -38.73 -53.79 30.94
C TRP A 11 -39.02 -52.37 30.46
N GLU A 12 -40.28 -52.02 30.18
CA GLU A 12 -40.67 -50.66 29.74
C GLU A 12 -40.29 -49.52 30.72
N PRO A 13 -40.45 -49.64 32.06
CA PRO A 13 -40.10 -48.55 32.98
C PRO A 13 -38.58 -48.32 33.10
N LEU A 14 -37.78 -49.36 32.89
CA LEU A 14 -36.32 -49.24 32.87
C LEU A 14 -35.84 -48.55 31.59
N LEU A 15 -36.39 -48.94 30.43
CA LEU A 15 -36.03 -48.35 29.15
C LEU A 15 -36.37 -46.84 29.07
N THR A 16 -37.50 -46.43 29.64
CA THR A 16 -37.91 -45.01 29.66
C THR A 16 -37.03 -44.14 30.56
N THR A 17 -36.58 -44.66 31.70
CA THR A 17 -35.69 -43.93 32.62
C THR A 17 -34.28 -43.75 32.03
N TYR A 18 -33.73 -44.81 31.42
CA TYR A 18 -32.44 -44.74 30.71
C TYR A 18 -32.51 -43.87 29.45
N GLY A 19 -33.64 -43.90 28.72
CA GLY A 19 -33.87 -43.05 27.55
C GLY A 19 -33.86 -41.56 27.88
N ASN A 20 -34.53 -41.16 28.97
CA ASN A 20 -34.53 -39.76 29.41
C ASN A 20 -33.13 -39.30 29.86
N LEU A 21 -32.40 -40.15 30.60
CA LEU A 21 -31.03 -39.85 31.03
C LEU A 21 -30.08 -39.68 29.83
N ALA A 22 -30.16 -40.60 28.86
CA ALA A 22 -29.35 -40.55 27.64
C ALA A 22 -29.63 -39.29 26.81
N SER A 23 -30.90 -38.87 26.72
CA SER A 23 -31.29 -37.64 26.02
C SER A 23 -30.72 -36.38 26.70
N ILE A 24 -30.73 -36.32 28.03
CA ILE A 24 -30.18 -35.18 28.79
C ILE A 24 -28.66 -35.10 28.62
N VAL A 25 -27.97 -36.25 28.73
CA VAL A 25 -26.51 -36.30 28.56
C VAL A 25 -26.11 -35.93 27.13
N GLY A 26 -26.85 -36.41 26.12
CA GLY A 26 -26.64 -36.03 24.72
C GLY A 26 -26.84 -34.52 24.48
N LEU A 27 -27.87 -33.92 25.08
CA LEU A 27 -28.12 -32.49 25.00
C LEU A 27 -26.95 -31.67 25.63
N ILE A 28 -26.45 -32.09 26.79
CA ILE A 28 -25.33 -31.41 27.46
C ILE A 28 -24.05 -31.49 26.61
N LEU A 29 -23.75 -32.66 26.04
CA LEU A 29 -22.57 -32.85 25.19
C LEU A 29 -22.64 -31.99 23.91
N THR A 30 -23.81 -31.90 23.28
CA THR A 30 -23.99 -31.05 22.08
C THR A 30 -23.86 -29.57 22.40
N LEU A 31 -24.44 -29.09 23.51
CA LEU A 31 -24.29 -27.72 23.97
C LEU A 31 -22.83 -27.37 24.28
N MET A 32 -22.10 -28.27 24.95
CA MET A 32 -20.67 -28.08 25.22
C MET A 32 -19.84 -28.02 23.93
N GLY A 33 -20.10 -28.93 22.98
CA GLY A 33 -19.41 -28.92 21.68
C GLY A 33 -19.67 -27.64 20.88
N PHE A 34 -20.91 -27.16 20.90
CA PHE A 34 -21.27 -25.91 20.25
C PHE A 34 -20.60 -24.69 20.92
N ALA A 35 -20.61 -24.63 22.25
CA ALA A 35 -19.95 -23.56 23.00
C ALA A 35 -18.44 -23.51 22.74
N PHE A 36 -17.78 -24.68 22.71
CA PHE A 36 -16.35 -24.78 22.39
C PHE A 36 -16.04 -24.32 20.96
N THR A 37 -16.90 -24.67 20.00
CA THR A 37 -16.77 -24.26 18.60
C THR A 37 -16.96 -22.75 18.44
N ALA A 38 -17.98 -22.19 19.08
CA ALA A 38 -18.24 -20.75 19.09
C ALA A 38 -17.06 -19.98 19.70
N TRP A 39 -16.51 -20.48 20.81
CA TRP A 39 -15.35 -19.86 21.46
C TRP A 39 -14.11 -19.86 20.56
N LYS A 40 -13.81 -20.97 19.89
CA LYS A 40 -12.70 -21.03 18.92
C LYS A 40 -12.89 -20.07 17.76
N ILE A 41 -14.10 -19.94 17.22
CA ILE A 41 -14.37 -19.00 16.12
C ILE A 41 -14.15 -17.56 16.58
N ILE A 42 -14.62 -17.19 17.79
CA ILE A 42 -14.43 -15.84 18.35
C ILE A 42 -12.94 -15.57 18.59
N GLN A 43 -12.20 -16.54 19.14
CA GLN A 43 -10.76 -16.42 19.35
C GLN A 43 -10.01 -16.24 18.01
N THR A 44 -10.38 -17.00 16.98
CA THR A 44 -9.76 -16.92 15.65
C THR A 44 -10.02 -15.57 14.99
N ARG A 45 -11.24 -15.02 15.15
CA ARG A 45 -11.57 -13.67 14.64
C ARG A 45 -10.73 -12.60 15.33
N ARG A 46 -10.57 -12.65 16.65
CA ARG A 46 -9.74 -11.69 17.39
C ARG A 46 -8.28 -11.74 16.96
N SER A 47 -7.69 -12.92 16.80
CA SER A 47 -6.31 -13.05 16.31
C SER A 47 -6.16 -12.58 14.86
N ALA A 48 -7.18 -12.78 14.01
CA ALA A 48 -7.15 -12.31 12.64
C ALA A 48 -7.24 -10.78 12.55
N GLU A 49 -8.06 -10.14 13.38
CA GLU A 49 -8.17 -8.68 13.48
C GLU A 49 -6.85 -8.05 13.95
N GLU A 50 -6.21 -8.64 14.97
CA GLU A 50 -4.91 -8.19 15.48
C GLU A 50 -3.80 -8.35 14.44
N ALA A 51 -3.72 -9.52 13.79
CA ALA A 51 -2.78 -9.76 12.70
C ALA A 51 -2.99 -8.79 11.52
N THR A 52 -4.25 -8.46 11.20
CA THR A 52 -4.58 -7.49 10.15
C THR A 52 -4.13 -6.08 10.52
N ARG A 53 -4.25 -5.67 11.80
CA ARG A 53 -3.77 -4.37 12.25
C ARG A 53 -2.24 -4.28 12.21
N ILE A 54 -1.55 -5.31 12.69
CA ILE A 54 -0.08 -5.37 12.66
C ILE A 54 0.41 -5.38 11.21
N ALA A 55 -0.21 -6.17 10.34
CA ALA A 55 0.13 -6.21 8.92
C ALA A 55 -0.10 -4.85 8.23
N LYS A 56 -1.23 -4.18 8.49
CA LYS A 56 -1.50 -2.84 7.96
C LYS A 56 -0.47 -1.81 8.41
N GLY A 57 -0.06 -1.86 9.69
CA GLY A 57 1.00 -0.99 10.22
C GLY A 57 2.35 -1.24 9.54
N ALA A 58 2.76 -2.49 9.38
CA ALA A 58 3.99 -2.86 8.69
C ALA A 58 3.97 -2.47 7.20
N ILE A 59 2.84 -2.67 6.51
CA ILE A 59 2.67 -2.28 5.11
C ILE A 59 2.80 -0.75 4.97
N ALA A 60 2.17 0.02 5.86
CA ALA A 60 2.26 1.49 5.84
C ALA A 60 3.70 2.00 6.07
N GLN A 61 4.47 1.33 6.93
CA GLN A 61 5.88 1.65 7.14
C GLN A 61 6.73 1.32 5.91
N ILE A 62 6.52 0.16 5.30
CA ILE A 62 7.26 -0.27 4.11
C ILE A 62 6.92 0.64 2.92
N SER A 63 5.64 0.98 2.72
CA SER A 63 5.22 1.89 1.65
C SER A 63 5.85 3.26 1.81
N THR A 64 5.89 3.80 3.03
CA THR A 64 6.52 5.11 3.31
C THR A 64 8.01 5.10 2.97
N ARG A 65 8.73 4.02 3.31
CA ARG A 65 10.16 3.89 3.00
C ARG A 65 10.42 3.74 1.50
N LEU A 66 9.64 2.90 0.82
CA LEU A 66 9.74 2.74 -0.63
C LEU A 66 9.45 4.05 -1.36
N PHE A 67 8.43 4.78 -0.90
CA PHE A 67 8.05 6.06 -1.44
C PHE A 67 9.15 7.12 -1.23
N SER A 68 9.75 7.21 -0.04
CA SER A 68 10.89 8.11 0.19
C SER A 68 12.07 7.80 -0.73
N ASN A 69 12.35 6.52 -1.01
CA ASN A 69 13.40 6.14 -1.96
C ASN A 69 13.07 6.61 -3.39
N GLN A 70 11.82 6.47 -3.83
CA GLN A 70 11.37 6.95 -5.15
C GLN A 70 11.54 8.47 -5.28
N ILE A 71 11.16 9.24 -4.26
CA ILE A 71 11.35 10.71 -4.28
C ILE A 71 12.84 11.06 -4.29
N ALA A 72 13.67 10.38 -3.50
CA ALA A 72 15.11 10.61 -3.49
C ALA A 72 15.75 10.32 -4.87
N ASP A 73 15.29 9.28 -5.56
CA ASP A 73 15.70 9.00 -6.94
C ASP A 73 15.19 10.07 -7.92
N GLY A 74 13.97 10.59 -7.71
CA GLY A 74 13.44 11.75 -8.43
C GLY A 74 14.33 12.99 -8.29
N VAL A 75 14.77 13.34 -7.07
CA VAL A 75 15.69 14.46 -6.81
C VAL A 75 17.02 14.28 -7.56
N ARG A 76 17.58 13.05 -7.53
CA ARG A 76 18.82 12.72 -8.23
C ARG A 76 18.66 12.82 -9.75
N LEU A 77 17.53 12.34 -10.29
CA LEU A 77 17.22 12.45 -11.72
C LEU A 77 17.02 13.89 -12.14
N ALA A 78 16.31 14.71 -11.37
CA ALA A 78 16.09 16.13 -11.66
C ALA A 78 17.41 16.93 -11.64
N SER A 79 18.22 16.74 -10.60
CA SER A 79 19.55 17.36 -10.50
C SER A 79 20.45 16.89 -11.65
N GLY A 80 20.44 15.59 -11.92
CA GLY A 80 21.20 14.98 -12.99
C GLY A 80 20.77 15.45 -14.39
N LEU A 81 19.48 15.69 -14.60
CA LEU A 81 18.93 16.26 -15.83
C LEU A 81 19.45 17.69 -16.00
N ARG A 82 19.37 18.50 -14.95
CA ARG A 82 19.90 19.88 -14.96
C ARG A 82 21.37 19.92 -15.36
N ASP A 83 22.19 19.05 -14.79
CA ASP A 83 23.62 19.01 -15.07
C ASP A 83 23.90 18.55 -16.50
N THR A 84 23.18 17.54 -17.00
CA THR A 84 23.30 17.13 -18.42
C THR A 84 22.89 18.23 -19.39
N CYS A 85 21.87 19.02 -19.04
CA CYS A 85 21.45 20.19 -19.80
C CYS A 85 22.51 21.30 -19.80
N ARG A 86 23.23 21.49 -18.69
CA ARG A 86 24.34 22.46 -18.59
C ARG A 86 25.57 22.03 -19.37
N MET A 87 25.84 20.73 -19.42
CA MET A 87 26.93 20.14 -20.18
C MET A 87 26.59 19.90 -21.67
N GLU A 88 25.42 20.36 -22.11
CA GLU A 88 24.94 20.21 -23.49
C GLU A 88 24.89 18.74 -23.99
N GLN A 89 24.73 17.79 -23.06
CA GLN A 89 24.62 16.37 -23.37
C GLN A 89 23.15 16.02 -23.70
N TRP A 90 22.65 16.53 -24.83
CA TRP A 90 21.22 16.55 -25.17
C TRP A 90 20.57 15.16 -25.21
N GLU A 91 21.23 14.17 -25.81
CA GLU A 91 20.71 12.79 -25.86
C GLU A 91 20.49 12.21 -24.45
N ARG A 92 21.46 12.42 -23.53
CA ARG A 92 21.33 11.97 -22.14
C ARG A 92 20.29 12.77 -21.36
N ALA A 93 20.12 14.04 -21.70
CA ALA A 93 19.10 14.88 -21.10
C ALA A 93 17.68 14.41 -21.48
N ILE A 94 17.47 13.99 -22.73
CA ILE A 94 16.21 13.39 -23.20
C ILE A 94 15.86 12.15 -22.36
N ASP A 95 16.78 11.18 -22.28
CA ASP A 95 16.57 9.95 -21.51
C ASP A 95 16.25 10.22 -20.03
N ARG A 96 16.94 11.19 -19.42
CA ARG A 96 16.72 11.57 -18.02
C ARG A 96 15.40 12.30 -17.82
N CYS A 97 15.01 13.14 -18.76
CA CYS A 97 13.73 13.85 -18.74
C CYS A 97 12.57 12.86 -18.81
N GLU A 98 12.62 11.88 -19.71
CA GLU A 98 11.59 10.83 -19.80
C GLU A 98 11.50 9.99 -18.52
N ARG A 99 12.64 9.54 -18.00
CA ARG A 99 12.67 8.76 -16.75
C ARG A 99 12.11 9.55 -15.57
N LEU A 100 12.47 10.83 -15.45
CA LEU A 100 11.95 11.71 -14.42
C LEU A 100 10.43 11.88 -14.57
N ARG A 101 9.94 12.11 -15.79
CA ARG A 101 8.51 12.28 -16.06
C ARG A 101 7.71 11.02 -15.70
N LEU A 102 8.20 9.83 -16.05
CA LEU A 102 7.57 8.56 -15.68
C LEU A 102 7.58 8.32 -14.17
N LEU A 103 8.69 8.65 -13.51
CA LEU A 103 8.79 8.56 -12.05
C LEU A 103 7.77 9.49 -11.38
N LEU A 104 7.67 10.76 -11.82
CA LEU A 104 6.70 11.70 -11.27
C LEU A 104 5.26 11.27 -11.51
N ALA A 105 4.95 10.67 -12.66
CA ALA A 105 3.63 10.12 -12.93
C ALA A 105 3.27 8.99 -11.96
N SER A 106 4.24 8.16 -11.53
CA SER A 106 3.99 7.16 -10.50
C SER A 106 3.81 7.77 -9.10
N VAL A 107 4.44 8.92 -8.85
CA VAL A 107 4.37 9.62 -7.55
C VAL A 107 3.03 10.34 -7.38
N VAL A 108 2.47 10.93 -8.42
CA VAL A 108 1.22 11.72 -8.33
C VAL A 108 0.02 10.87 -7.90
N GLU A 109 0.06 9.57 -8.17
CA GLU A 109 -0.98 8.61 -7.79
C GLU A 109 -0.82 8.07 -6.35
N ASP A 110 0.26 8.42 -5.65
CA ASP A 110 0.54 7.89 -4.32
C ASP A 110 -0.34 8.56 -3.25
N PRO A 111 -1.00 7.79 -2.37
CA PRO A 111 -1.90 8.33 -1.34
C PRO A 111 -1.20 9.17 -0.26
N ASN A 112 0.12 9.15 -0.18
CA ASN A 112 0.90 9.96 0.78
C ASN A 112 1.26 11.36 0.25
N ILE A 113 0.94 11.64 -1.01
CA ILE A 113 1.03 12.98 -1.60
C ILE A 113 -0.17 13.81 -1.17
N LYS A 114 0.11 15.04 -0.71
CA LYS A 114 -0.96 15.99 -0.42
C LYS A 114 -1.56 16.53 -1.73
N PRO A 115 -2.84 16.93 -1.75
CA PRO A 115 -3.47 17.44 -2.97
C PRO A 115 -2.71 18.60 -3.63
N ASP A 116 -2.20 19.55 -2.83
CA ASP A 116 -1.41 20.70 -3.30
C ASP A 116 -0.06 20.28 -3.90
N GLU A 117 0.59 19.26 -3.32
CA GLU A 117 1.81 18.68 -3.86
C GLU A 117 1.54 17.90 -5.15
N GLY A 118 0.40 17.20 -5.23
CA GLY A 118 -0.04 16.45 -6.39
C GLY A 118 -0.31 17.34 -7.60
N ASP A 119 -1.02 18.45 -7.40
CA ASP A 119 -1.28 19.44 -8.45
C ASP A 119 0.03 20.00 -9.02
N TYR A 120 0.99 20.34 -8.16
CA TYR A 120 2.30 20.83 -8.57
C TYR A 120 3.13 19.77 -9.33
N ILE A 121 3.10 18.51 -8.88
CA ILE A 121 3.78 17.40 -9.57
C ILE A 121 3.16 17.18 -10.95
N SER A 122 1.83 17.26 -11.06
CA SER A 122 1.11 17.15 -12.33
C SER A 122 1.52 18.27 -13.30
N GLU A 123 1.55 19.52 -12.84
CA GLU A 123 2.04 20.65 -13.63
C GLU A 123 3.50 20.43 -14.08
N SER A 124 4.34 19.94 -13.18
CA SER A 124 5.74 19.62 -13.48
C SER A 124 5.90 18.51 -14.54
N ILE A 125 5.00 17.52 -14.57
CA ILE A 125 4.99 16.46 -15.60
C ILE A 125 4.71 17.03 -16.99
N ASP A 126 3.79 18.00 -17.07
CA ASP A 126 3.44 18.68 -18.32
C ASP A 126 4.60 19.58 -18.80
N ASP A 127 5.19 20.33 -17.87
CA ASP A 127 6.38 21.15 -18.12
C ASP A 127 7.58 20.33 -18.60
N LEU A 128 7.84 19.17 -17.99
CA LEU A 128 8.85 18.23 -18.47
C LEU A 128 8.55 17.73 -19.88
N GLY A 129 7.26 17.57 -20.23
CA GLY A 129 6.84 17.28 -21.60
C GLY A 129 7.22 18.38 -22.59
N LEU A 130 7.11 19.65 -22.21
CA LEU A 130 7.55 20.79 -23.02
C LEU A 130 9.08 20.84 -23.15
N ILE A 131 9.80 20.59 -22.04
CA ILE A 131 11.26 20.52 -22.01
C ILE A 131 11.76 19.39 -22.91
N LEU A 132 11.15 18.21 -22.85
CA LEU A 132 11.49 17.05 -23.67
C LEU A 132 11.40 17.37 -25.16
N ARG A 133 10.26 17.93 -25.60
CA ARG A 133 10.08 18.37 -27.01
C ARG A 133 11.18 19.35 -27.42
N ARG A 134 11.53 20.28 -26.53
CA ARG A 134 12.60 21.25 -26.79
C ARG A 134 13.98 20.60 -26.92
N LEU A 135 14.29 19.62 -26.08
CA LEU A 135 15.54 18.86 -26.16
C LEU A 135 15.64 18.05 -27.47
N GLU A 136 14.53 17.46 -27.91
CA GLU A 136 14.46 16.78 -29.21
C GLU A 136 14.69 17.75 -30.38
N GLU A 137 14.11 18.95 -30.35
CA GLU A 137 14.34 19.99 -31.36
C GLU A 137 15.81 20.38 -31.46
N ILE A 138 16.49 20.54 -30.32
CA ILE A 138 17.93 20.83 -30.26
C ILE A 138 18.72 19.69 -30.91
N THR A 139 18.40 18.45 -30.53
CA THR A 139 19.12 17.25 -31.00
C THR A 139 18.95 17.02 -32.50
N ARG A 140 17.77 17.34 -33.08
CA ARG A 140 17.50 17.23 -34.52
C ARG A 140 18.18 18.34 -35.36
N GLY A 141 19.01 19.19 -34.77
CA GLY A 141 19.64 20.32 -35.46
C GLY A 141 18.65 21.44 -35.78
N GLY A 142 17.60 21.59 -34.98
CA GLY A 142 16.64 22.69 -35.10
C GLY A 142 17.26 24.06 -34.81
N ARG A 143 16.46 25.12 -34.88
CA ARG A 143 16.90 26.51 -34.58
C ARG A 143 17.33 26.72 -33.11
N ALA A 144 17.09 25.73 -32.27
CA ALA A 144 17.35 25.75 -30.85
C ALA A 144 18.78 25.29 -30.56
N THR A 145 19.58 26.12 -29.90
CA THR A 145 20.92 25.72 -29.44
C THR A 145 21.00 25.51 -27.94
N SER A 146 19.98 25.93 -27.18
CA SER A 146 19.93 25.79 -25.73
C SER A 146 18.50 25.83 -25.18
N LEU A 147 18.36 25.38 -23.93
CA LEU A 147 17.13 25.54 -23.15
C LEU A 147 16.88 27.00 -22.81
N SER A 148 15.61 27.40 -22.88
CA SER A 148 15.16 28.74 -22.48
C SER A 148 15.40 28.97 -20.97
N PRO A 149 15.58 30.22 -20.53
CA PRO A 149 15.73 30.53 -19.10
C PRO A 149 14.57 30.00 -18.25
N ASN A 150 13.33 30.16 -18.73
CA ASN A 150 12.12 29.69 -18.02
C ASN A 150 12.15 28.17 -17.81
N MET A 151 12.56 27.39 -18.82
CA MET A 151 12.66 25.93 -18.69
C MET A 151 13.74 25.50 -17.67
N ARG A 152 14.82 26.29 -17.53
CA ARG A 152 15.84 26.01 -16.51
C ARG A 152 15.30 26.31 -15.11
N GLU A 153 14.55 27.40 -14.97
CA GLU A 153 13.88 27.77 -13.72
C GLU A 153 12.88 26.69 -13.28
N VAL A 154 12.10 26.15 -14.22
CA VAL A 154 11.22 25.00 -13.95
C VAL A 154 12.00 23.80 -13.40
N LEU A 155 13.13 23.42 -14.00
CA LEU A 155 13.95 22.30 -13.49
C LEU A 155 14.52 22.58 -12.09
N ASP A 156 14.91 23.82 -11.82
CA ASP A 156 15.40 24.24 -10.50
C ASP A 156 14.27 24.18 -9.46
N ASN A 157 13.09 24.71 -9.78
CA ASN A 157 11.92 24.66 -8.92
C ASN A 157 11.48 23.23 -8.63
N LEU A 158 11.46 22.36 -9.66
CA LEU A 158 11.16 20.95 -9.51
C LEU A 158 12.14 20.26 -8.55
N THR A 159 13.44 20.53 -8.70
CA THR A 159 14.47 19.97 -7.82
C THR A 159 14.26 20.42 -6.36
N ILE A 160 13.91 21.70 -6.15
CA ILE A 160 13.60 22.24 -4.82
C ILE A 160 12.36 21.56 -4.23
N THR A 161 11.29 21.43 -5.01
CA THR A 161 10.04 20.83 -4.53
C THR A 161 10.21 19.36 -4.18
N LEU A 162 10.88 18.58 -5.04
CA LEU A 162 11.20 17.18 -4.73
C LEU A 162 12.11 17.07 -3.49
N GLY A 163 13.04 17.99 -3.30
CA GLY A 163 13.87 18.04 -2.09
C GLY A 163 13.07 18.34 -0.82
N ARG A 164 12.06 19.22 -0.91
CA ARG A 164 11.13 19.49 0.20
C ARG A 164 10.27 18.27 0.51
N LEU A 165 9.76 17.58 -0.51
CA LEU A 165 9.01 16.33 -0.37
C LEU A 165 9.84 15.25 0.30
N ASP A 166 11.07 15.02 -0.16
CA ASP A 166 12.00 14.06 0.43
C ASP A 166 12.24 14.35 1.92
N SER A 167 12.47 15.63 2.25
CA SER A 167 12.68 16.07 3.64
C SER A 167 11.44 15.83 4.51
N ARG A 168 10.24 16.15 4.00
CA ARG A 168 8.97 15.91 4.69
C ARG A 168 8.76 14.43 4.97
N LEU A 169 9.00 13.58 3.98
CA LEU A 169 8.80 12.13 4.09
C LEU A 169 9.80 11.49 5.06
N LYS A 170 11.06 11.94 5.05
CA LYS A 170 12.06 11.52 6.03
C LYS A 170 11.67 11.88 7.45
N ASN A 171 11.16 13.10 7.67
CA ASN A 171 10.69 13.52 8.98
C ASN A 171 9.48 12.68 9.44
N ALA A 172 8.51 12.42 8.57
CA ALA A 172 7.38 11.55 8.87
C ALA A 172 7.81 10.11 9.20
N ALA A 173 8.83 9.59 8.49
CA ALA A 173 9.36 8.26 8.77
C ALA A 173 10.07 8.19 10.14
N LEU A 174 10.76 9.25 10.56
CA LEU A 174 11.41 9.33 11.87
C LEU A 174 10.39 9.46 13.01
N GLU A 175 9.28 10.17 12.81
CA GLU A 175 8.21 10.25 13.81
C GLU A 175 7.56 8.90 14.08
N ILE A 176 7.40 8.05 13.05
CA ILE A 176 6.84 6.70 13.19
C ILE A 176 7.80 5.75 13.91
N ASP A 177 9.12 5.93 13.79
CA ASP A 177 10.12 5.07 14.45
C ASP A 177 10.27 5.38 15.95
N ASN A 178 9.90 6.59 16.38
CA ASN A 178 10.01 7.05 17.76
C ASN A 178 8.73 6.92 18.60
N GLY A 179 7.61 6.50 18.00
CA GLY A 179 6.30 6.37 18.65
C GLY A 179 5.84 4.92 18.78
#